data_AF-A0A2E8E3Y9-F1
#
_entry.id   AF-A0A2E8E3Y9-F1
#
_cell.length_a   1.000
_cell.length_b   1.000
_cell.length_c   1.000
_cell.angle_alpha   90.00
_cell.angle_beta   90.00
_cell.angle_gamma   90.00
#
_symmetry.space_group_name_H-M   'P 1'
#
loop_
_entity.id
_entity.type
_entity.pdbx_description
1 polymer ?
#
loop_
_entity_poly.entity_id
_entity_poly.type
_entity_poly.pdbx_seq_one_letter_code
_entity_poly.pdbx_strand_id
1 'polypeptide(L)' 'MVGQMRAPAMIVDRKTISIMKACELVGVSRRTIYNWIASGKVEYVRTAGGSVRIFVDTLWREPETGAAHVTSAHTDA' A
#
# COMPACT_ATOMS: atom_id res chain seq x y z
N MET A 1 -14.11 39.93 -6.45
CA MET A 1 -14.52 38.66 -5.81
C MET A 1 -14.44 37.54 -6.83
N VAL A 2 -13.35 36.76 -6.84
CA VAL A 2 -13.25 35.58 -7.71
C VAL A 2 -13.29 34.36 -6.80
N GLY A 3 -14.44 33.69 -6.74
CA GLY A 3 -14.61 32.46 -6.00
C GLY A 3 -13.85 31.33 -6.70
N GLN A 4 -12.79 30.83 -6.07
CA GLN A 4 -12.15 29.58 -6.49
C GLN A 4 -13.17 28.45 -6.37
N MET A 5 -13.68 28.00 -7.51
CA MET A 5 -14.46 26.79 -7.65
C MET A 5 -13.55 25.60 -7.41
N ARG A 6 -13.50 25.13 -6.16
CA ARG A 6 -12.76 23.93 -5.75
C ARG A 6 -13.34 22.74 -6.52
N ALA A 7 -12.57 22.18 -7.45
CA ALA A 7 -12.95 21.00 -8.21
C ALA A 7 -13.35 19.86 -7.23
N PRO A 8 -14.39 19.07 -7.54
CA PRO A 8 -14.77 17.94 -6.69
C PRO A 8 -13.58 16.97 -6.63
N ALA A 9 -13.07 16.72 -5.44
CA ALA A 9 -12.08 15.68 -5.23
C ALA A 9 -12.69 14.37 -5.73
N MET A 10 -12.18 13.85 -6.85
CA MET A 10 -12.64 12.57 -7.37
C MET A 10 -12.33 11.51 -6.31
N ILE A 11 -13.38 11.00 -5.67
CA ILE A 11 -13.29 9.97 -4.66
C ILE A 11 -13.01 8.68 -5.43
N VAL A 12 -11.74 8.34 -5.63
CA VAL A 12 -11.37 7.06 -6.22
C VAL A 12 -11.43 6.04 -5.09
N ASP A 13 -12.46 5.21 -5.09
CA ASP A 13 -12.58 4.12 -4.12
C ASP A 13 -11.43 3.13 -4.31
N ARG A 14 -10.49 3.12 -3.36
CA ARG A 14 -9.38 2.17 -3.36
C ARG A 14 -9.92 0.77 -3.16
N LYS A 15 -9.64 -0.11 -4.13
CA LYS A 15 -10.09 -1.51 -4.10
C LYS A 15 -9.33 -2.30 -3.05
N THR A 16 -10.06 -3.05 -2.23
CA THR A 16 -9.47 -3.98 -1.26
C THR A 16 -9.86 -5.44 -1.54
N ILE A 17 -8.99 -6.38 -1.17
CA ILE A 17 -9.19 -7.82 -1.31
C ILE A 17 -8.91 -8.58 -0.01
N SER A 18 -9.38 -9.81 0.08
CA SER A 18 -9.07 -10.70 1.22
C SER A 18 -7.62 -11.17 1.16
N ILE A 19 -7.10 -11.62 2.31
CA ILE A 19 -5.76 -12.24 2.40
C ILE A 19 -5.65 -13.43 1.45
N MET A 20 -6.68 -14.27 1.35
CA MET A 20 -6.65 -15.43 0.45
C MET A 20 -6.51 -14.99 -1.02
N LYS A 21 -7.27 -13.97 -1.42
CA LYS A 21 -7.19 -13.46 -2.78
C LYS A 21 -5.84 -12.78 -3.07
N ALA A 22 -5.26 -12.12 -2.08
CA ALA A 22 -3.91 -11.59 -2.15
C ALA A 22 -2.88 -12.71 -2.40
N CYS A 23 -2.94 -13.81 -1.64
CA CYS A 23 -2.07 -14.97 -1.84
C CYS A 23 -2.16 -15.53 -3.27
N GLU A 24 -3.38 -15.71 -3.78
CA GLU A 24 -3.61 -16.19 -5.16
C GLU A 24 -3.02 -15.24 -6.20
N LEU A 25 -3.18 -13.93 -5.99
CA LEU A 25 -2.84 -12.92 -6.98
C LEU A 25 -1.33 -12.70 -7.12
N VAL A 26 -0.56 -12.75 -6.02
CA VAL A 26 0.90 -12.62 -6.06
C VAL A 26 1.66 -13.95 -5.97
N GLY A 27 0.95 -15.07 -5.80
CA GLY A 27 1.55 -16.40 -5.73
C GLY A 27 2.38 -16.66 -4.47
N VAL A 28 2.03 -16.06 -3.33
CA VAL A 28 2.76 -16.23 -2.06
C VAL A 28 1.92 -16.88 -0.97
N SER A 29 2.59 -17.41 0.06
CA SER A 29 1.92 -17.98 1.23
C SER A 29 1.22 -16.91 2.07
N ARG A 30 0.20 -17.32 2.85
CA ARG A 30 -0.43 -16.45 3.87
C ARG A 30 0.57 -15.85 4.85
N ARG A 31 1.58 -16.63 5.24
CA ARG A 31 2.63 -16.17 6.15
C ARG A 31 3.42 -15.01 5.55
N THR A 32 3.71 -15.07 4.25
CA THR A 32 4.38 -13.98 3.52
C THR A 32 3.53 -12.71 3.55
N ILE A 33 2.22 -12.81 3.30
CA ILE A 33 1.31 -11.67 3.39
C ILE A 33 1.28 -11.07 4.80
N TYR A 34 1.22 -11.89 5.85
CA TYR A 34 1.28 -11.38 7.23
C TYR A 34 2.60 -10.71 7.55
N ASN A 35 3.73 -11.25 7.06
CA ASN A 35 5.03 -10.62 7.23
C ASN A 35 5.08 -9.26 6.52
N TRP A 36 4.46 -9.13 5.34
CA TRP A 36 4.35 -7.84 4.64
C TRP A 36 3.50 -6.84 5.42
N ILE A 37 2.38 -7.27 5.98
CA ILE A 37 1.54 -6.44 6.86
C ILE A 37 2.36 -5.97 8.08
N ALA A 38 3.05 -6.90 8.76
CA ALA A 38 3.84 -6.60 9.95
C ALA A 38 5.04 -5.68 9.66
N SER A 39 5.60 -5.74 8.45
CA SER A 39 6.70 -4.88 8.00
C SER A 39 6.23 -3.59 7.32
N GLY A 40 4.92 -3.32 7.28
CA GLY A 40 4.37 -2.12 6.64
C GLY A 40 4.54 -2.10 5.11
N LYS A 41 4.83 -3.24 4.49
CA LYS A 41 5.07 -3.34 3.04
C LYS A 41 3.80 -3.23 2.20
N VAL A 42 2.63 -3.47 2.81
CA VAL A 42 1.30 -3.37 2.18
C VAL A 42 0.36 -2.60 3.10
N GLU A 43 -0.55 -1.83 2.52
CA GLU A 43 -1.59 -1.17 3.29
C GLU A 43 -2.80 -2.09 3.46
N TYR A 44 -3.45 -1.98 4.61
CA TYR A 44 -4.64 -2.76 4.92
C TYR A 44 -5.60 -2.00 5.82
N VAL A 45 -6.86 -2.43 5.82
CA VAL A 45 -7.89 -2.02 6.77
C VAL A 45 -8.48 -3.24 7.47
N ARG A 46 -8.95 -3.04 8.70
CA ARG A 46 -9.77 -4.02 9.42
C ARG A 46 -11.23 -3.63 9.30
N THR A 47 -12.08 -4.57 8.92
CA THR A 47 -13.53 -4.35 8.93
C THR A 47 -14.05 -4.35 10.37
N ALA A 48 -15.28 -3.86 10.59
CA ALA A 48 -15.93 -3.91 11.90
C ALA A 48 -16.02 -5.35 12.47
N GLY A 49 -16.03 -6.37 11.60
CA GLY A 49 -15.96 -7.79 11.98
C GLY A 49 -14.54 -8.35 12.16
N GLY A 50 -13.50 -7.50 12.23
CA GLY A 50 -12.11 -7.89 12.48
C GLY A 50 -11.36 -8.49 11.28
N SER A 51 -12.05 -8.70 10.15
CA SER A 51 -11.43 -9.24 8.93
C SER A 51 -10.48 -8.23 8.29
N VAL A 52 -9.31 -8.71 7.87
CA VAL A 52 -8.30 -7.89 7.18
C VAL A 52 -8.61 -7.78 5.70
N ARG A 53 -8.50 -6.56 5.15
CA ARG A 53 -8.67 -6.22 3.74
C ARG A 53 -7.44 -5.47 3.26
N ILE A 54 -6.77 -5.98 2.25
CA ILE A 54 -5.51 -5.42 1.73
C ILE A 54 -5.82 -4.57 0.51
N PHE A 55 -5.23 -3.39 0.41
CA PHE A 55 -5.39 -2.55 -0.77
C PHE A 55 -4.58 -3.11 -1.95
N VAL A 56 -5.25 -3.28 -3.09
CA VAL A 56 -4.68 -3.97 -4.27
C VAL A 56 -3.53 -3.19 -4.89
N ASP A 57 -3.58 -1.86 -4.84
CA ASP A 57 -2.54 -0.95 -5.35
C ASP A 57 -1.20 -1.14 -4.64
N THR A 58 -1.20 -1.49 -3.35
CA THR A 58 0.02 -1.71 -2.56
C THR A 58 0.57 -3.13 -2.63
N LEU A 59 -0.16 -4.07 -3.24
CA LEU A 59 0.20 -5.49 -3.25
C LEU A 59 1.36 -5.80 -4.21
N TRP A 60 1.50 -4.99 -5.25
CA TRP A 60 2.53 -5.15 -6.26
C TRP A 60 3.73 -4.30 -5.87
N ARG A 61 4.85 -4.96 -5.57
CA ARG A 61 6.15 -4.30 -5.57
C ARG A 61 6.77 -4.45 -6.94
N GLU A 62 7.39 -3.40 -7.45
CA GLU A 62 8.54 -3.60 -8.32
C GLU A 62 9.58 -4.38 -7.49
N PRO A 63 10.20 -5.44 -8.03
CA PRO A 63 11.29 -6.10 -7.33
C PRO A 63 12.29 -5.02 -6.98
N GLU A 64 12.53 -4.85 -5.67
CA GLU A 64 13.44 -3.84 -5.14
C GLU A 64 14.82 -4.13 -5.74
N THR A 65 15.13 -3.51 -6.86
CA THR A 65 16.46 -3.53 -7.44
C THR A 65 17.25 -2.56 -6.58
N GLY A 66 17.64 -3.00 -5.38
CA GLY A 66 18.71 -2.42 -4.58
C GLY A 66 18.72 -0.89 -4.42
N ALA A 67 17.58 -0.20 -4.48
CA ALA A 67 17.55 1.23 -4.18
C ALA A 67 17.50 1.36 -2.67
N ALA A 68 18.67 1.16 -2.05
CA ALA A 68 19.04 1.93 -0.89
C ALA A 68 18.54 3.35 -1.11
N HIS A 69 17.57 3.78 -0.31
CA HIS A 69 17.42 5.19 0.00
C HIS A 69 18.75 5.59 0.64
N VAL A 70 19.72 5.94 -0.22
CA VAL A 70 20.89 6.70 0.16
C VAL A 70 20.32 7.95 0.78
N THR A 71 20.37 8.01 2.09
CA THR A 71 20.15 9.25 2.82
C THR A 71 21.27 10.15 2.33
N SER A 72 20.96 11.06 1.42
CA SER A 72 21.86 12.15 1.07
C SER A 72 22.00 13.00 2.33
N ALA A 73 22.89 12.56 3.21
CA ALA A 73 23.64 13.43 4.09
C ALA A 73 24.32 14.44 3.17
N HIS A 74 23.68 15.60 3.02
CA HIS A 74 24.33 16.77 2.49
C HIS A 74 25.23 17.30 3.62
N THR A 75 26.42 16.70 3.72
CA THR A 75 27.58 17.35 4.32
C THR A 75 28.33 17.99 3.16
N ASP A 76 28.48 19.32 3.17
CA ASP A 76 29.74 20.06 2.99
C ASP A 76 29.49 21.52 2.60
N ALA A 77 29.73 22.43 3.55
CA ALA A 77 30.57 23.63 3.41
C ALA A 77 30.58 24.43 4.73
#